data_AF-A0A956TDU8-F1
#
_entry.id   AF-A0A956TDU8-F1
#
_cell.length_a   1.000
_cell.length_b   1.000
_cell.length_c   1.000
_cell.angle_alpha   90.00
_cell.angle_beta   90.00
_cell.angle_gamma   90.00
#
_symmetry.space_group_name_H-M   'P 1'
#
loop_
_entity.id
_entity.type
_entity.pdbx_description
1 polymer ?
#
loop_
_entity_poly.entity_id
_entity_poly.type
_entity_poly.pdbx_seq_one_letter_code
_entity_poly.pdbx_strand_id
1 'polypeptide(L)'
;MNPFSFSGPISRGAYAGWGCGLMAVKYNLDRLVAWLAFGVPWNPTSYLRFDTPIQRLDQSEQLQFYAAMLVLALPFIWVGVALTARRLRAVGASGSWVCLFFIPVINVLFFLVLCFVPEKDEPEPGPLGAQPPAPSKSWLPEKPVAIAATASLLSTAGGIGLTVLAANFLETYGWGLFVGVPFASGLTASLILNWRARTSLGKSVGVGVLSVSLIGAALLVLAVEGVICLERV
;
A
#
# COMPACT_ATOMS: atom_id res chain seq x y z
N MET A 1 -7.07 -12.93 20.50
CA MET A 1 -7.37 -11.93 19.45
C MET A 1 -6.66 -12.34 18.17
N ASN A 2 -7.38 -12.53 17.06
CA ASN A 2 -6.77 -12.96 15.80
C ASN A 2 -6.12 -11.74 15.09
N PRO A 3 -4.79 -11.70 14.90
CA PRO A 3 -4.11 -10.58 14.25
C PRO A 3 -4.38 -10.52 12.73
N PHE A 4 -4.82 -11.62 12.13
CA PHE A 4 -5.09 -11.72 10.68
C PHE A 4 -6.50 -11.24 10.28
N SER A 5 -7.38 -11.00 11.24
CA SER A 5 -8.75 -10.56 10.95
C SER A 5 -8.80 -9.06 10.70
N PHE A 6 -9.50 -8.65 9.63
CA PHE A 6 -9.84 -7.25 9.35
C PHE A 6 -11.08 -6.77 10.13
N SER A 7 -11.57 -7.51 11.11
CA SER A 7 -12.79 -7.19 11.85
C SER A 7 -12.50 -6.60 13.23
N GLY A 8 -13.36 -5.66 13.64
CA GLY A 8 -13.32 -5.01 14.95
C GLY A 8 -12.25 -3.91 15.09
N PRO A 9 -12.38 -3.04 16.10
CA PRO A 9 -11.34 -2.11 16.51
C PRO A 9 -10.17 -2.84 17.18
N ILE A 10 -9.07 -2.14 17.39
CA ILE A 10 -7.91 -2.61 18.17
C ILE A 10 -7.50 -1.49 19.14
N SER A 11 -7.18 -1.89 20.36
CA SER A 11 -6.74 -0.95 21.38
C SER A 11 -5.33 -0.43 21.10
N ARG A 12 -5.01 0.76 21.62
CA ARG A 12 -3.66 1.38 21.49
C ARG A 12 -2.51 0.45 21.89
N GLY A 13 -2.65 -0.26 23.02
CA GLY A 13 -1.60 -1.12 23.57
C GLY A 13 -1.39 -2.38 22.72
N ALA A 14 -2.48 -2.98 22.23
CA ALA A 14 -2.40 -4.11 21.32
C ALA A 14 -1.81 -3.69 19.96
N TYR A 15 -2.18 -2.51 19.43
CA TYR A 15 -1.61 -1.99 18.19
C TYR A 15 -0.10 -1.73 18.31
N ALA A 16 0.34 -1.08 19.39
CA ALA A 16 1.75 -0.82 19.65
C ALA A 16 2.54 -2.12 19.85
N GLY A 17 2.02 -3.06 20.66
CA GLY A 17 2.68 -4.34 20.91
C GLY A 17 2.86 -5.20 19.65
N TRP A 18 1.79 -5.36 18.85
CA TRP A 18 1.87 -6.09 17.59
C TRP A 18 2.75 -5.37 16.57
N GLY A 19 2.63 -4.04 16.43
CA GLY A 19 3.44 -3.27 15.48
C GLY A 19 4.93 -3.33 15.79
N CYS A 20 5.32 -3.09 17.05
CA CYS A 20 6.72 -3.21 17.47
C CYS A 20 7.24 -4.65 17.31
N GLY A 21 6.44 -5.65 17.70
CA GLY A 21 6.81 -7.06 17.56
C GLY A 21 7.03 -7.46 16.10
N LEU A 22 6.09 -7.10 15.20
CA LEU A 22 6.21 -7.39 13.77
C LEU A 22 7.39 -6.64 13.14
N MET A 23 7.63 -5.38 13.52
CA MET A 23 8.78 -4.62 13.03
C MET A 23 10.10 -5.26 13.46
N ALA A 24 10.21 -5.68 14.72
CA ALA A 24 11.40 -6.36 15.23
C ALA A 24 11.64 -7.69 14.53
N VAL A 25 10.60 -8.52 14.37
CA VAL A 25 10.70 -9.80 13.67
C VAL A 25 11.07 -9.59 12.20
N LYS A 26 10.37 -8.68 11.50
CA LYS A 26 10.64 -8.37 10.09
C LYS A 26 12.06 -7.92 9.86
N TYR A 27 12.53 -6.96 10.67
CA TYR A 27 13.89 -6.43 10.55
C TYR A 27 14.95 -7.54 10.72
N ASN A 28 14.75 -8.44 11.69
CA ASN A 28 15.68 -9.54 11.92
C ASN A 28 15.65 -10.56 10.79
N LEU A 29 14.48 -10.88 10.23
CA LEU A 29 14.37 -11.79 9.09
C LEU A 29 14.99 -11.19 7.83
N ASP A 30 14.77 -9.91 7.55
CA ASP A 30 15.37 -9.21 6.41
C ASP A 30 16.89 -9.26 6.50
N ARG A 31 17.43 -8.95 7.68
CA ARG A 31 18.86 -9.03 7.94
C ARG A 31 19.41 -10.45 7.77
N LEU A 32 18.68 -11.45 8.24
CA LEU A 32 19.10 -12.84 8.15
C LEU A 32 19.11 -13.32 6.70
N VAL A 33 18.05 -13.04 5.92
CA VAL A 33 17.98 -13.42 4.51
C VAL A 33 19.01 -12.67 3.68
N ALA A 34 19.16 -11.36 3.89
CA ALA A 34 20.16 -10.57 3.17
C ALA A 34 21.58 -11.09 3.43
N TRP A 35 21.90 -11.45 4.68
CA TRP A 35 23.23 -11.93 5.04
C TRP A 35 23.47 -13.39 4.62
N LEU A 36 22.56 -14.32 4.94
CA LEU A 36 22.76 -15.75 4.69
C LEU A 36 22.61 -16.13 3.22
N ALA A 37 21.63 -15.55 2.52
CA ALA A 37 21.35 -15.95 1.13
C ALA A 37 22.14 -15.14 0.11
N PHE A 38 22.53 -13.90 0.44
CA PHE A 38 23.14 -12.97 -0.53
C PHE A 38 24.45 -12.33 -0.04
N GLY A 39 24.89 -12.60 1.19
CA GLY A 39 26.13 -12.04 1.74
C GLY A 39 26.10 -10.51 1.94
N VAL A 40 24.92 -9.89 1.89
CA VAL A 40 24.76 -8.43 1.96
C VAL A 40 24.54 -7.99 3.40
N PRO A 41 25.36 -7.06 3.95
CA PRO A 41 25.11 -6.51 5.27
C PRO A 41 23.87 -5.60 5.24
N TRP A 42 22.90 -5.88 6.10
CA TRP A 42 21.64 -5.15 6.18
C TRP A 42 21.56 -4.30 7.44
N ASN A 43 21.28 -3.00 7.29
CA ASN A 43 21.14 -2.05 8.39
C ASN A 43 19.85 -1.21 8.22
N PRO A 44 19.40 -0.46 9.24
CA PRO A 44 18.16 0.32 9.13
C PRO A 44 18.23 1.42 8.07
N THR A 45 19.42 1.96 7.81
CA THR A 45 19.61 2.98 6.75
C THR A 45 19.50 2.38 5.35
N SER A 46 19.67 1.06 5.18
CA SER A 46 19.47 0.35 3.91
C SER A 46 18.03 0.43 3.39
N TYR A 47 17.05 0.73 4.24
CA TYR A 47 15.66 0.97 3.79
C TYR A 47 15.45 2.38 3.21
N LEU A 48 16.33 3.33 3.54
CA LEU A 48 16.24 4.72 3.10
C LEU A 48 17.23 5.03 1.98
N ARG A 49 18.35 4.31 1.92
CA ARG A 49 19.38 4.46 0.90
C ARG A 49 19.10 3.50 -0.24
N PHE A 50 19.05 4.04 -1.45
CA PHE A 50 18.96 3.25 -2.68
C PHE A 50 20.35 2.79 -3.18
N ASP A 51 21.43 3.42 -2.69
CA ASP A 51 22.82 3.03 -2.94
C ASP A 51 23.33 2.09 -1.83
N THR A 52 22.99 0.82 -1.98
CA THR A 52 23.30 -0.24 -1.00
C THR A 52 24.33 -1.21 -1.57
N PRO A 53 24.97 -2.05 -0.73
CA PRO A 53 25.89 -3.08 -1.20
C PRO A 53 25.25 -4.07 -2.21
N ILE A 54 23.93 -4.02 -2.40
CA ILE A 54 23.16 -4.73 -3.42
C ILE A 54 23.67 -4.39 -4.83
N GLN A 55 24.18 -3.18 -5.09
CA GLN A 55 24.75 -2.81 -6.39
C GLN A 55 25.98 -3.65 -6.78
N ARG A 56 26.59 -4.34 -5.81
CA ARG A 56 27.72 -5.25 -6.04
C ARG A 56 27.29 -6.63 -6.54
N LEU A 57 26.00 -6.95 -6.46
CA LEU A 57 25.43 -8.20 -6.98
C LEU A 57 25.18 -8.08 -8.48
N ASP A 58 25.22 -9.20 -9.19
CA ASP A 58 24.83 -9.23 -10.61
C ASP A 58 23.33 -8.97 -10.77
N GLN A 59 22.90 -8.54 -11.97
CA GLN A 59 21.50 -8.17 -12.23
C GLN A 59 20.50 -9.28 -11.88
N SER A 60 20.85 -10.54 -12.13
CA SER A 60 20.03 -11.71 -11.81
C SER A 60 19.91 -11.92 -10.29
N GLU A 61 21.00 -11.76 -9.55
CA GLU A 61 21.05 -11.86 -8.10
C GLU A 61 20.30 -10.70 -7.44
N GLN A 62 20.38 -9.49 -7.99
CA GLN A 62 19.58 -8.35 -7.55
C GLN A 62 18.08 -8.65 -7.69
N LEU A 63 17.66 -9.17 -8.85
CA LEU A 63 16.26 -9.57 -9.08
C LEU A 63 15.80 -10.61 -8.05
N GLN A 64 16.62 -11.64 -7.79
CA GLN A 64 16.33 -12.66 -6.79
C GLN A 64 16.29 -12.08 -5.37
N PHE A 65 17.20 -11.18 -5.01
CA PHE A 65 17.24 -10.50 -3.72
C PHE A 65 15.94 -9.72 -3.49
N TYR A 66 15.55 -8.86 -4.44
CA TYR A 66 14.34 -8.06 -4.30
C TYR A 66 13.08 -8.93 -4.30
N ALA A 67 13.03 -9.98 -5.10
CA ALA A 67 11.92 -10.94 -5.08
C ALA A 67 11.81 -11.65 -3.71
N ALA A 68 12.94 -12.11 -3.15
CA ALA A 68 12.96 -12.74 -1.83
C ALA A 68 12.51 -11.77 -0.72
N MET A 69 13.02 -10.53 -0.74
CA MET A 69 12.61 -9.48 0.20
C MET A 69 11.13 -9.13 0.07
N LEU A 70 10.60 -9.11 -1.15
CA LEU A 70 9.18 -8.86 -1.41
C LEU A 70 8.31 -10.00 -0.86
N VAL A 71 8.62 -11.25 -1.21
CA VAL A 71 7.89 -12.43 -0.72
C VAL A 71 7.90 -12.46 0.81
N LEU A 72 9.05 -12.18 1.42
CA LEU A 72 9.19 -12.07 2.87
C LEU A 72 8.36 -10.90 3.44
N ALA A 73 8.20 -9.80 2.72
CA ALA A 73 7.42 -8.64 3.15
C ALA A 73 5.90 -8.84 3.06
N LEU A 74 5.39 -9.62 2.10
CA LEU A 74 3.94 -9.81 1.89
C LEU A 74 3.13 -10.15 3.16
N PRO A 75 3.50 -11.15 3.98
CA PRO A 75 2.75 -11.45 5.20
C PRO A 75 2.78 -10.30 6.21
N PHE A 76 3.88 -9.55 6.29
CA PHE A 76 4.00 -8.41 7.20
C PHE A 76 3.21 -7.19 6.70
N ILE A 77 3.20 -6.95 5.39
CA ILE A 77 2.35 -5.94 4.76
C ILE A 77 0.88 -6.27 5.06
N TRP A 78 0.47 -7.53 4.87
CA TRP A 78 -0.90 -7.96 5.15
C TRP A 78 -1.32 -7.66 6.59
N VAL A 79 -0.53 -8.10 7.56
CA VAL A 79 -0.85 -7.90 8.98
C VAL A 79 -0.74 -6.42 9.37
N GLY A 80 0.28 -5.71 8.89
CA GLY A 80 0.47 -4.28 9.15
C GLY A 80 -0.68 -3.41 8.63
N VAL A 81 -1.14 -3.68 7.42
CA VAL A 81 -2.32 -3.05 6.82
C VAL A 81 -3.57 -3.40 7.61
N ALA A 82 -3.77 -4.66 7.98
CA ALA A 82 -4.93 -5.09 8.77
C ALA A 82 -4.98 -4.37 10.13
N LEU A 83 -3.87 -4.33 10.87
CA LEU A 83 -3.76 -3.64 12.15
C LEU A 83 -4.01 -2.13 12.02
N THR A 84 -3.43 -1.50 10.99
CA THR A 84 -3.58 -0.06 10.74
C THR A 84 -5.01 0.29 10.36
N ALA A 85 -5.65 -0.52 9.51
CA ALA A 85 -7.06 -0.35 9.17
C ALA A 85 -7.98 -0.49 10.39
N ARG A 86 -7.72 -1.48 11.26
CA ARG A 86 -8.46 -1.65 12.51
C ARG A 86 -8.27 -0.47 13.46
N ARG A 87 -7.05 0.05 13.52
CA ARG A 87 -6.71 1.18 14.39
C ARG A 87 -7.36 2.47 13.93
N LEU A 88 -7.36 2.73 12.62
CA LEU A 88 -8.08 3.87 12.04
C LEU A 88 -9.56 3.85 12.36
N ARG A 89 -10.20 2.66 12.34
CA ARG A 89 -11.60 2.52 12.77
C ARG A 89 -11.80 2.81 14.25
N ALA A 90 -10.88 2.37 15.12
CA ALA A 90 -10.94 2.66 16.56
C ALA A 90 -10.82 4.17 16.86
N VAL A 91 -10.14 4.92 16.00
CA VAL A 91 -10.00 6.39 16.09
C VAL A 91 -11.15 7.12 15.37
N GLY A 92 -11.97 6.41 14.59
CA GLY A 92 -13.02 7.01 13.75
C GLY A 92 -12.49 7.76 12.52
N ALA A 93 -11.24 7.49 12.11
CA ALA A 93 -10.62 8.08 10.93
C ALA A 93 -11.03 7.33 9.65
N SER A 94 -10.91 8.01 8.49
CA SER A 94 -11.20 7.41 7.19
C SER A 94 -10.25 6.23 6.88
N GLY A 95 -10.78 5.17 6.27
CA GLY A 95 -9.99 4.01 5.84
C GLY A 95 -8.93 4.33 4.77
N SER A 96 -9.07 5.44 4.03
CA SER A 96 -8.08 5.85 3.02
C SER A 96 -6.70 6.18 3.59
N TRP A 97 -6.62 6.53 4.88
CA TRP A 97 -5.34 6.80 5.54
C TRP A 97 -4.43 5.58 5.60
N VAL A 98 -4.95 4.37 5.39
CA VAL A 98 -4.15 3.15 5.25
C VAL A 98 -3.12 3.27 4.11
N CYS A 99 -3.40 4.03 3.05
CA CYS A 99 -2.46 4.19 1.94
C CYS A 99 -1.11 4.81 2.37
N LEU A 100 -1.08 5.58 3.47
CA LEU A 100 0.17 6.12 4.03
C LEU A 100 1.14 5.03 4.51
N PHE A 101 0.65 3.81 4.76
CA PHE A 101 1.47 2.67 5.13
C PHE A 101 2.56 2.36 4.10
N PHE A 102 2.30 2.66 2.82
CA PHE A 102 3.21 2.36 1.72
C PHE A 102 4.28 3.45 1.49
N ILE A 103 4.27 4.50 2.30
CA ILE A 103 5.28 5.57 2.25
C ILE A 103 6.23 5.37 3.43
N PRO A 104 7.47 4.88 3.24
CA PRO A 104 8.30 4.34 4.34
C PRO A 104 8.46 5.25 5.55
N VAL A 105 8.89 6.50 5.36
CA VAL A 105 9.12 7.46 6.46
C VAL A 105 7.79 7.89 7.09
N ILE A 106 6.77 8.14 6.26
CA ILE A 106 5.45 8.55 6.75
C ILE A 106 4.79 7.40 7.52
N ASN A 107 4.99 6.14 7.12
CA ASN A 107 4.43 4.98 7.79
C ASN A 107 4.92 4.87 9.24
N VAL A 108 6.21 5.12 9.49
CA VAL A 108 6.76 5.11 10.86
C VAL A 108 6.14 6.23 11.70
N LEU A 109 6.09 7.45 11.18
CA LEU A 109 5.46 8.58 11.89
C LEU A 109 3.97 8.31 12.14
N PHE A 110 3.28 7.75 11.15
CA PHE A 110 1.87 7.43 11.20
C PHE A 110 1.58 6.34 12.25
N PHE A 111 2.39 5.29 12.28
CA PHE A 111 2.34 4.26 13.31
C PHE A 111 2.49 4.86 14.71
N LEU A 112 3.50 5.74 14.90
CA LEU A 112 3.73 6.41 16.18
C LEU A 112 2.54 7.26 16.58
N VAL A 113 2.01 8.11 15.69
CA VAL A 113 0.83 8.94 15.95
C VAL A 113 -0.35 8.06 16.37
N LEU A 114 -0.63 6.98 15.63
CA LEU A 114 -1.74 6.07 15.95
C LEU A 114 -1.57 5.32 17.28
N CYS A 115 -0.34 5.18 17.80
CA CYS A 115 -0.11 4.64 19.14
C CYS A 115 -0.56 5.59 20.25
N PHE A 116 -0.51 6.91 20.02
CA PHE A 116 -0.83 7.93 21.05
C PHE A 116 -2.26 8.46 20.97
N VAL A 117 -2.89 8.46 19.79
CA VAL A 117 -4.25 9.00 19.63
C VAL A 117 -5.25 8.22 20.49
N PRO A 118 -6.15 8.85 21.26
CA PRO A 118 -7.17 8.12 22.01
C PRO A 118 -8.17 7.37 21.10
N GLU A 119 -8.79 6.33 21.63
CA GLU A 119 -9.95 5.71 20.97
C GLU A 119 -11.14 6.66 21.09
N LYS A 120 -11.97 6.72 20.05
CA LYS A 120 -13.21 7.49 20.13
C LYS A 120 -14.23 6.64 20.88
N ASP A 121 -14.86 7.18 21.92
CA ASP A 121 -15.91 6.50 22.67
C ASP A 121 -16.96 5.95 21.69
N GLU A 122 -17.28 4.65 21.79
CA GLU A 122 -18.12 3.96 20.82
C GLU A 122 -19.51 4.63 20.71
N PRO A 123 -20.03 4.91 19.50
CA PRO A 123 -21.47 4.79 19.30
C PRO A 123 -21.82 3.32 19.51
N GLU A 124 -22.88 3.04 20.29
CA GLU A 124 -23.37 1.69 20.61
C GLU A 124 -23.18 0.68 19.48
N PRO A 125 -22.82 -0.59 19.79
CA PRO A 125 -22.74 -1.64 18.81
C PRO A 125 -24.12 -1.86 18.18
N GLY A 126 -24.35 -1.21 17.04
CA GLY A 126 -25.46 -1.52 16.15
C GLY A 126 -25.43 -3.01 15.80
N PRO A 127 -26.58 -3.62 15.48
CA PRO A 127 -26.73 -5.07 15.33
C PRO A 127 -25.59 -5.69 14.52
N LEU A 128 -25.04 -6.81 15.01
CA LEU A 128 -23.99 -7.61 14.37
C LEU A 128 -24.18 -7.67 12.84
N GLY A 129 -23.38 -6.88 12.10
CA GLY A 129 -23.46 -6.80 10.63
C GLY A 129 -23.93 -5.46 10.06
N ALA A 130 -24.32 -4.49 10.90
CA ALA A 130 -24.66 -3.15 10.45
C ALA A 130 -23.43 -2.47 9.82
N GLN A 131 -23.50 -2.27 8.51
CA GLN A 131 -22.50 -1.54 7.77
C GLN A 131 -22.45 -0.09 8.29
N PRO A 132 -21.27 0.50 8.55
CA PRO A 132 -21.20 1.89 8.98
C PRO A 132 -21.98 2.76 7.99
N PRO A 133 -22.85 3.67 8.47
CA PRO A 133 -23.66 4.50 7.60
C PRO A 133 -22.73 5.26 6.64
N ALA A 134 -23.00 5.15 5.34
CA ALA A 134 -22.22 5.87 4.35
C ALA A 134 -22.23 7.38 4.70
N PRO A 135 -21.09 8.09 4.62
CA PRO A 135 -21.05 9.51 4.94
C PRO A 135 -22.07 10.26 4.08
N SER A 136 -23.03 10.96 4.71
CA SER A 136 -24.23 11.51 4.06
C SER A 136 -23.93 12.58 3.00
N LYS A 137 -22.71 13.11 2.99
CA LYS A 137 -22.20 14.08 1.99
C LYS A 137 -20.96 13.54 1.27
N SER A 138 -21.05 12.35 0.70
CA SER A 138 -19.99 11.85 -0.18
C SER A 138 -20.17 12.36 -1.60
N TRP A 139 -19.12 12.97 -2.16
CA TRP A 139 -19.04 13.40 -3.57
C TRP A 139 -18.98 12.22 -4.55
N LEU A 140 -18.85 10.99 -4.04
CA LEU A 140 -18.79 9.78 -4.86
C LEU A 140 -20.19 9.37 -5.36
N PRO A 141 -20.31 8.88 -6.61
CA PRO A 141 -21.59 8.46 -7.18
C PRO A 141 -22.20 7.25 -6.45
N GLU A 142 -23.53 7.13 -6.53
CA GLU A 142 -24.28 6.03 -5.88
C GLU A 142 -24.43 4.79 -6.76
N LYS A 143 -24.46 4.98 -8.09
CA LYS A 143 -24.62 3.87 -9.03
C LYS A 143 -23.39 2.95 -9.00
N PRO A 144 -23.54 1.61 -8.91
CA PRO A 144 -22.42 0.67 -8.80
C PRO A 144 -21.39 0.77 -9.93
N VAL A 145 -21.85 1.00 -11.17
CA VAL A 145 -20.96 1.16 -12.32
C VAL A 145 -20.22 2.49 -12.26
N ALA A 146 -20.89 3.56 -11.84
CA ALA A 146 -20.29 4.88 -11.75
C ALA A 146 -19.20 4.93 -10.68
N ILE A 147 -19.42 4.33 -9.50
CA ILE A 147 -18.38 4.29 -8.45
C ILE A 147 -17.18 3.43 -8.86
N ALA A 148 -17.40 2.31 -9.59
CA ALA A 148 -16.32 1.50 -10.14
C ALA A 148 -15.50 2.27 -11.19
N ALA A 149 -16.16 3.02 -12.07
CA ALA A 149 -15.50 3.89 -13.04
C ALA A 149 -14.69 4.99 -12.34
N THR A 150 -15.27 5.69 -11.37
CA THR A 150 -14.58 6.72 -10.58
C THR A 150 -13.39 6.14 -9.82
N ALA A 151 -13.55 4.98 -9.16
CA ALA A 151 -12.45 4.30 -8.47
C ALA A 151 -11.30 3.97 -9.43
N SER A 152 -11.62 3.45 -10.62
CA SER A 152 -10.63 3.09 -11.62
C SER A 152 -9.91 4.31 -12.18
N LEU A 153 -10.65 5.35 -12.57
CA LEU A 153 -10.10 6.57 -13.16
C LEU A 153 -9.20 7.32 -12.18
N LEU A 154 -9.67 7.53 -10.94
CA LEU A 154 -8.89 8.26 -9.94
C LEU A 154 -7.63 7.51 -9.54
N SER A 155 -7.72 6.18 -9.38
CA SER A 155 -6.55 5.36 -9.04
C SER A 155 -5.56 5.28 -10.19
N THR A 156 -6.05 5.26 -11.43
CA THR A 156 -5.21 5.33 -12.65
C THR A 156 -4.49 6.68 -12.71
N ALA A 157 -5.23 7.78 -12.58
CA ALA A 157 -4.65 9.13 -12.60
C ALA A 157 -3.61 9.32 -11.49
N GLY A 158 -3.92 8.87 -10.26
CA GLY A 158 -2.99 8.89 -9.14
C GLY A 158 -1.76 8.01 -9.38
N GLY A 159 -1.93 6.82 -9.95
CA GLY A 159 -0.83 5.92 -10.28
C GLY A 159 0.10 6.47 -11.37
N ILE A 160 -0.45 7.11 -12.40
CA ILE A 160 0.34 7.83 -13.42
C ILE A 160 1.10 8.99 -12.77
N GLY A 161 0.43 9.81 -11.96
CA GLY A 161 1.08 10.92 -11.25
C GLY A 161 2.22 10.46 -10.35
N LEU A 162 2.01 9.36 -9.60
CA LEU A 162 3.05 8.76 -8.76
C LEU A 162 4.20 8.19 -9.60
N THR A 163 3.91 7.62 -10.77
CA THR A 163 4.92 7.12 -11.71
C THR A 163 5.79 8.24 -12.25
N VAL A 164 5.16 9.34 -12.69
CA VAL A 164 5.86 10.53 -13.18
C VAL A 164 6.71 11.14 -12.05
N LEU A 165 6.14 11.30 -10.86
CA LEU A 165 6.88 11.83 -9.70
C LEU A 165 8.09 10.94 -9.38
N ALA A 166 7.89 9.62 -9.31
CA ALA A 166 8.96 8.67 -9.03
C ALA A 166 10.05 8.72 -10.11
N ALA A 167 9.68 8.74 -11.40
CA ALA A 167 10.64 8.80 -12.49
C ALA A 167 11.47 10.10 -12.49
N ASN A 168 10.87 11.25 -12.15
CA ASN A 168 11.54 12.55 -12.20
C ASN A 168 12.32 12.91 -10.92
N PHE A 169 11.85 12.50 -9.74
CA PHE A 169 12.46 12.88 -8.46
C PHE A 169 13.34 11.80 -7.85
N LEU A 170 13.08 10.53 -8.12
CA LEU A 170 13.88 9.43 -7.56
C LEU A 170 14.98 8.99 -8.54
N GLU A 171 14.95 9.43 -9.81
CA GLU A 171 15.92 9.15 -10.87
C GLU A 171 16.29 7.66 -11.04
N THR A 172 15.53 6.75 -10.42
CA THR A 172 15.76 5.32 -10.44
C THR A 172 14.49 4.60 -10.90
N TYR A 173 14.55 3.99 -12.08
CA TYR A 173 13.57 3.02 -12.56
C TYR A 173 13.70 1.73 -11.74
N GLY A 174 13.23 1.78 -10.49
CA GLY A 174 13.44 0.72 -9.51
C GLY A 174 12.16 -0.05 -9.16
N TRP A 175 12.31 -1.01 -8.24
CA TRP A 175 11.24 -1.84 -7.70
C TRP A 175 10.09 -1.06 -7.06
N GLY A 176 10.36 0.12 -6.50
CA GLY A 176 9.32 1.00 -5.96
C GLY A 176 8.30 1.42 -7.03
N LEU A 177 8.75 1.62 -8.27
CA LEU A 177 7.88 1.97 -9.39
C LEU A 177 7.03 0.76 -9.83
N PHE A 178 7.66 -0.40 -10.03
CA PHE A 178 7.01 -1.57 -10.61
C PHE A 178 6.20 -2.41 -9.63
N VAL A 179 6.44 -2.28 -8.32
CA VAL A 179 5.67 -3.00 -7.29
C VAL A 179 4.86 -2.04 -6.43
N GLY A 180 5.45 -0.93 -6.01
CA GLY A 180 4.79 0.04 -5.14
C GLY A 180 3.60 0.71 -5.81
N VAL A 181 3.78 1.21 -7.05
CA VAL A 181 2.69 1.93 -7.77
C VAL A 181 1.50 1.00 -8.05
N PRO A 182 1.65 -0.18 -8.68
CA PRO A 182 0.51 -1.06 -8.94
C PRO A 182 -0.22 -1.50 -7.67
N PHE A 183 0.53 -1.76 -6.60
CA PHE A 183 -0.05 -2.12 -5.32
C PHE A 183 -0.87 -0.95 -4.74
N ALA A 184 -0.29 0.25 -4.66
CA ALA A 184 -0.95 1.42 -4.10
C ALA A 184 -2.17 1.84 -4.92
N SER A 185 -2.10 1.78 -6.25
CA SER A 185 -3.24 2.06 -7.12
C SER A 185 -4.35 1.03 -6.94
N GLY A 186 -4.03 -0.27 -6.87
CA GLY A 186 -5.01 -1.32 -6.64
C GLY A 186 -5.72 -1.19 -5.28
N LEU A 187 -4.95 -0.90 -4.22
CA LEU A 187 -5.51 -0.66 -2.89
C LEU A 187 -6.43 0.56 -2.90
N THR A 188 -5.99 1.68 -3.47
CA THR A 188 -6.80 2.91 -3.56
C THR A 188 -8.09 2.66 -4.33
N ALA A 189 -8.03 1.94 -5.44
CA ALA A 189 -9.21 1.61 -6.24
C ALA A 189 -10.21 0.76 -5.43
N SER A 190 -9.71 -0.22 -4.67
CA SER A 190 -10.55 -1.03 -3.78
C SER A 190 -11.18 -0.19 -2.65
N LEU A 191 -10.46 0.77 -2.08
CA LEU A 191 -10.96 1.62 -1.00
C LEU A 191 -12.04 2.59 -1.51
N ILE A 192 -11.88 3.16 -2.70
CA ILE A 192 -12.89 4.02 -3.31
C ILE A 192 -14.14 3.22 -3.66
N LEU A 193 -13.99 2.02 -4.26
CA LEU A 193 -15.12 1.15 -4.60
C LEU A 193 -15.94 0.78 -3.36
N ASN A 194 -15.25 0.45 -2.25
CA ASN A 194 -15.89 0.00 -1.01
C ASN A 194 -16.22 1.16 -0.06
N TRP A 195 -16.10 2.41 -0.51
CA TRP A 195 -16.28 3.59 0.35
C TRP A 195 -17.68 3.69 0.96
N ARG A 196 -18.71 3.46 0.13
CA ARG A 196 -20.13 3.54 0.54
C ARG A 196 -20.64 2.21 1.09
N ALA A 197 -20.27 1.12 0.44
CA ALA A 197 -20.73 -0.20 0.81
C ALA A 197 -19.70 -1.28 0.51
N ARG A 198 -19.65 -2.31 1.35
CA ARG A 198 -18.78 -3.45 1.11
C ARG A 198 -19.27 -4.20 -0.12
N THR A 199 -18.38 -4.40 -1.07
CA THR A 199 -18.61 -5.14 -2.30
C THR A 199 -17.95 -6.52 -2.20
N SER A 200 -18.24 -7.40 -3.16
CA SER A 200 -17.60 -8.71 -3.22
C SER A 200 -16.11 -8.59 -3.54
N LEU A 201 -15.32 -9.56 -3.06
CA LEU A 201 -13.88 -9.64 -3.31
C LEU A 201 -13.56 -9.57 -4.80
N GLY A 202 -14.29 -10.30 -5.64
CA GLY A 202 -14.10 -10.31 -7.09
C GLY A 202 -14.26 -8.92 -7.73
N LYS A 203 -15.20 -8.09 -7.27
CA LYS A 203 -15.37 -6.72 -7.78
C LYS A 203 -14.20 -5.82 -7.37
N SER A 204 -13.71 -5.97 -6.14
CA SER A 204 -12.56 -5.21 -5.63
C SER A 204 -11.27 -5.57 -6.37
N VAL A 205 -11.02 -6.86 -6.58
CA VAL A 205 -9.90 -7.36 -7.39
C VAL A 205 -10.03 -6.89 -8.83
N GLY A 206 -11.22 -7.00 -9.43
CA GLY A 206 -11.47 -6.59 -10.81
C GLY A 206 -11.18 -5.10 -11.05
N VAL A 207 -11.63 -4.21 -10.17
CA VAL A 207 -11.34 -2.76 -10.25
C VAL A 207 -9.86 -2.47 -10.03
N GLY A 208 -9.19 -3.20 -9.13
CA GLY A 208 -7.74 -3.08 -8.92
C GLY A 208 -6.95 -3.48 -10.17
N VAL A 209 -7.25 -4.65 -10.76
CA VAL A 209 -6.63 -5.14 -12.00
C VAL A 209 -6.90 -4.16 -13.15
N LEU A 210 -8.15 -3.69 -13.31
CA LEU A 210 -8.49 -2.71 -14.33
C LEU A 210 -7.66 -1.43 -14.19
N SER A 211 -7.53 -0.89 -12.98
CA SER A 211 -6.75 0.32 -12.72
C SER A 211 -5.28 0.14 -13.09
N VAL A 212 -4.66 -0.98 -12.69
CA VAL A 212 -3.26 -1.28 -13.02
C VAL A 212 -3.06 -1.48 -14.52
N SER A 213 -3.98 -2.19 -15.19
CA SER A 213 -3.93 -2.36 -16.64
C SER A 213 -4.07 -1.04 -17.39
N LEU A 214 -4.92 -0.13 -16.92
CA LEU A 214 -5.06 1.22 -17.49
C LEU A 214 -3.80 2.05 -17.31
N ILE A 215 -3.14 1.98 -16.15
CA ILE A 215 -1.83 2.62 -15.94
C ILE A 215 -0.80 2.06 -16.92
N GLY A 216 -0.71 0.73 -17.04
CA GLY A 216 0.21 0.08 -17.98
C GLY A 216 -0.04 0.49 -19.43
N ALA A 217 -1.31 0.50 -19.86
CA ALA A 217 -1.69 0.96 -21.19
C ALA A 217 -1.33 2.43 -21.43
N ALA A 218 -1.59 3.30 -20.46
CA ALA A 218 -1.23 4.72 -20.55
C ALA A 218 0.30 4.92 -20.67
N LEU A 219 1.10 4.19 -19.91
CA LEU A 219 2.55 4.25 -19.98
C LEU A 219 3.08 3.75 -21.34
N LEU A 220 2.48 2.69 -21.91
CA LEU A 220 2.85 2.21 -23.25
C LEU A 220 2.53 3.25 -24.33
N VAL A 221 1.37 3.90 -24.27
CA VAL A 221 1.00 4.98 -25.21
C VAL A 221 1.98 6.15 -25.10
N LEU A 222 2.30 6.59 -23.87
CA LEU A 222 3.29 7.65 -23.64
C LEU A 222 4.69 7.27 -24.15
N ALA A 223 5.09 6.01 -24.01
CA ALA A 223 6.36 5.53 -24.52
C ALA A 223 6.41 5.54 -26.06
N VAL A 224 5.33 5.13 -26.74
CA VAL A 224 5.23 5.16 -28.21
C VAL A 224 5.31 6.59 -28.73
N GLU A 225 4.59 7.53 -28.14
CA GLU A 225 4.69 8.96 -28.48
C GLU A 225 6.12 9.47 -28.29
N GLY A 226 6.81 9.08 -27.21
CA GLY A 226 8.20 9.43 -26.97
C GLY A 226 9.16 8.93 -28.07
N VAL A 227 8.98 7.70 -28.55
CA VAL A 227 9.78 7.15 -29.66
C VAL A 227 9.53 7.92 -30.95
N ILE A 228 8.26 8.19 -31.27
CA ILE A 228 7.87 8.96 -32.48
C ILE A 228 8.45 10.37 -32.43
N CYS A 229 8.46 11.02 -31.26
CA CYS A 229 9.06 12.34 -31.09
C CYS A 229 10.58 12.33 -31.33
N LEU A 230 11.30 11.31 -30.87
CA LEU A 230 12.76 11.21 -31.06
C LEU A 230 13.15 10.95 -32.52
N GLU A 231 12.37 10.15 -33.26
CA GLU A 231 12.62 9.90 -34.68
C GLU A 231 12.41 11.14 -35.58
N ARG A 232 11.73 12.18 -35.06
CA ARG A 232 11.43 13.42 -35.80
C ARG A 232 12.35 14.59 -35.46
N VAL A 233 13.34 14.41 -34.59
CA VAL A 233 14.37 15.42 -34.23
C VAL A 233 15.64 15.17 -35.04
#